data_AF-A0A2G6D4K9-F1
#
_entry.id   AF-A0A2G6D4K9-F1
#
_cell.length_a   1.000
_cell.length_b   1.000
_cell.length_c   1.000
_cell.angle_alpha   90.00
_cell.angle_beta   90.00
_cell.angle_gamma   90.00
#
_symmetry.space_group_name_H-M   'P 1'
#
loop_
_entity.id
_entity.type
_entity.pdbx_description
1 polymer ?
#
loop_
_entity_poly.entity_id
_entity_poly.type
_entity_poly.pdbx_seq_one_letter_code
_entity_poly.pdbx_strand_id
1 'polypeptide(L)'
;MIKVYQEKNMSLLKNIPLFLLVLIVYNVVAFTGEATVFEQSLFSISLVSGAVVTMTTDTVIVLFGLLVMAIEIFKSTRSSVASVIDHALSTLVFVAFLLEFVLVAQVGKPGFLILTVLSLLDVITGFTVTISAARRDVAVDR
;
A
#
# COMPACT_ATOMS: atom_id res chain seq x y z
N MET A 1 -28.94 19.77 -6.31
CA MET A 1 -27.56 20.21 -6.00
C MET A 1 -26.90 19.35 -4.90
N ILE A 2 -27.56 19.09 -3.76
CA ILE A 2 -26.99 18.31 -2.65
C ILE A 2 -26.74 16.82 -3.00
N LYS A 3 -27.60 16.16 -3.79
CA LYS A 3 -27.39 14.76 -4.24
C LYS A 3 -26.15 14.57 -5.11
N VAL A 4 -25.87 15.51 -6.01
CA VAL A 4 -24.70 15.48 -6.90
C VAL A 4 -23.40 15.66 -6.11
N TYR A 5 -23.42 16.45 -5.05
CA TYR A 5 -22.26 16.61 -4.15
C TYR A 5 -21.99 15.34 -3.33
N GLN A 6 -23.04 14.64 -2.88
CA GLN A 6 -22.91 13.38 -2.14
C GLN A 6 -22.38 12.24 -3.02
N GLU A 7 -22.86 12.09 -4.26
CA GLU A 7 -22.32 11.11 -5.21
C GLU A 7 -20.85 11.39 -5.58
N LYS A 8 -20.48 12.66 -5.73
CA LYS A 8 -19.11 13.08 -6.00
C LYS A 8 -18.17 12.83 -4.81
N ASN A 9 -18.65 12.95 -3.57
CA ASN A 9 -17.84 12.63 -2.38
C ASN A 9 -17.69 11.12 -2.17
N MET A 10 -18.70 10.32 -2.52
CA MET A 10 -18.61 8.86 -2.47
C MET A 10 -17.65 8.28 -3.51
N SER A 11 -17.46 8.93 -4.66
CA SER A 11 -16.49 8.49 -5.67
C SER A 11 -15.05 8.79 -5.27
N LEU A 12 -14.78 9.91 -4.58
CA LEU A 12 -13.43 10.28 -4.13
C LEU A 12 -12.86 9.32 -3.07
N LEU A 13 -13.69 8.86 -2.13
CA LEU A 13 -13.26 7.87 -1.12
C LEU A 13 -12.86 6.53 -1.73
N LYS A 14 -13.41 6.17 -2.89
CA LYS A 14 -13.10 4.92 -3.61
C LYS A 14 -11.72 4.95 -4.28
N ASN A 15 -11.19 6.15 -4.49
CA ASN A 15 -9.98 6.44 -5.27
C ASN A 15 -8.74 6.65 -4.38
N ILE A 16 -8.91 6.65 -3.06
CA ILE A 16 -7.77 6.76 -2.14
C ILE A 16 -6.93 5.47 -2.25
N PRO A 17 -5.59 5.57 -2.37
CA PRO A 17 -4.71 4.41 -2.28
C PRO A 17 -4.84 3.80 -0.89
N LEU A 18 -5.28 2.56 -0.80
CA LEU A 18 -5.35 1.78 0.43
C LEU A 18 -3.95 1.61 1.03
N PHE A 19 -2.90 1.67 0.21
CA PHE A 19 -1.52 1.65 0.69
C PHE A 19 -1.18 2.86 1.58
N LEU A 20 -1.94 3.97 1.50
CA LEU A 20 -1.86 5.09 2.45
C LEU A 20 -2.18 4.63 3.89
N LEU A 21 -3.12 3.69 4.05
CA LEU A 21 -3.46 3.17 5.38
C LEU A 21 -2.28 2.41 5.99
N VAL A 22 -1.51 1.69 5.18
CA VAL A 22 -0.29 0.99 5.63
C VAL A 22 0.75 2.00 6.13
N LEU A 23 0.94 3.11 5.40
CA LEU A 23 1.82 4.21 5.81
C LEU A 23 1.42 4.77 7.17
N ILE A 24 0.12 5.08 7.34
CA ILE A 24 -0.43 5.63 8.59
C ILE A 24 -0.22 4.66 9.74
N VAL A 25 -0.55 3.37 9.55
CA VAL A 25 -0.39 2.35 10.60
C VAL A 25 1.06 2.25 11.06
N TYR A 26 2.01 2.19 10.13
CA TYR A 26 3.43 2.12 10.49
C TYR A 26 3.88 3.36 11.26
N ASN A 27 3.50 4.56 10.82
CA ASN A 27 3.83 5.81 11.49
C ASN A 27 3.23 5.92 12.88
N VAL A 28 1.96 5.54 13.06
CA VAL A 28 1.32 5.52 14.37
C VAL A 28 2.15 4.64 15.32
N VAL A 29 2.50 3.42 14.90
CA VAL A 29 3.33 2.52 15.72
C VAL A 29 4.70 3.15 16.02
N ALA A 30 5.36 3.74 15.01
CA ALA A 30 6.68 4.35 15.17
C ALA A 30 6.71 5.55 16.11
N PHE A 31 5.64 6.34 16.16
CA PHE A 31 5.59 7.59 16.95
C PHE A 31 4.83 7.48 18.27
N THR A 32 3.98 6.47 18.46
CA THR A 32 3.29 6.23 19.74
C THR A 32 3.90 5.10 20.56
N GLY A 33 4.64 4.19 19.93
CA GLY A 33 5.28 3.06 20.58
C GLY A 33 6.60 3.41 21.26
N GLU A 34 7.08 2.49 22.09
CA GLU A 34 8.46 2.53 22.57
C GLU A 34 9.45 2.29 21.43
N ALA A 35 10.72 2.69 21.59
CA ALA A 35 11.75 2.54 20.55
C ALA A 35 11.97 1.09 20.08
N THR A 36 11.56 0.11 20.89
CA THR A 36 11.69 -1.34 20.65
C THR A 36 10.41 -1.99 20.14
N VAL A 37 9.34 -1.23 19.91
CA VAL A 37 8.00 -1.77 19.57
C VAL A 37 8.02 -2.68 18.33
N PHE A 38 8.90 -2.40 17.37
CA PHE A 38 9.03 -3.15 16.13
C PHE A 38 9.71 -4.51 16.30
N GLU A 39 10.59 -4.63 17.29
CA GLU A 39 11.31 -5.85 17.67
C GLU A 39 10.48 -6.76 18.58
N GLN A 40 9.41 -6.24 19.18
CA GLN A 40 8.55 -7.02 20.05
C GLN A 40 7.97 -8.22 19.31
N SER A 41 8.22 -9.40 19.85
CA SER A 41 7.58 -10.63 19.42
C SER A 41 6.11 -10.60 19.83
N LEU A 42 5.21 -10.75 18.85
CA LEU A 42 3.78 -10.85 19.09
C LEU A 42 3.37 -12.31 19.32
N PHE A 43 3.89 -13.22 18.50
CA PHE A 43 3.68 -14.65 18.62
C PHE A 43 4.75 -15.43 17.85
N SER A 44 4.87 -16.72 18.13
CA SER A 44 5.79 -17.61 17.41
C SER A 44 5.06 -18.84 16.89
N ILE A 45 5.49 -19.35 15.75
CA ILE A 45 4.97 -20.55 15.09
C ILE A 45 6.08 -21.59 15.07
N SER A 46 5.84 -22.74 15.72
CA SER A 46 6.72 -23.91 15.60
C SER A 46 6.36 -24.69 14.34
N LEU A 47 7.33 -24.82 13.43
CA LEU A 47 7.16 -25.53 12.17
C LEU A 47 7.47 -27.03 12.33
N VAL A 48 6.93 -27.85 11.44
CA VAL A 48 7.21 -29.30 11.38
C VAL A 48 8.70 -29.60 11.17
N SER A 49 9.43 -28.68 10.53
CA SER A 49 10.89 -28.77 10.36
C SER A 49 11.69 -28.59 11.67
N GLY A 50 11.03 -28.22 12.77
CA GLY A 50 11.66 -27.88 14.04
C GLY A 50 12.10 -26.41 14.15
N ALA A 51 11.98 -25.62 13.07
CA ALA A 51 12.24 -24.19 13.12
C ALA A 51 11.13 -23.43 13.85
N VAL A 52 11.49 -22.35 14.54
CA VAL A 52 10.53 -21.43 15.17
C VAL A 52 10.55 -20.12 14.40
N VAL A 53 9.40 -19.77 13.82
CA VAL A 53 9.20 -18.48 13.14
C VAL A 53 8.62 -17.51 14.16
N THR A 54 9.38 -16.47 14.50
CA THR A 54 8.93 -15.42 15.42
C THR A 54 8.34 -14.26 14.61
N MET A 55 7.10 -13.91 14.92
CA MET A 55 6.37 -12.82 14.28
C MET A 55 6.54 -11.56 15.12
N THR A 56 7.38 -10.65 14.64
CA THR A 56 7.54 -9.33 15.24
C THR A 56 6.46 -8.36 14.74
N THR A 57 6.25 -7.26 15.47
CA THR A 57 5.38 -6.17 15.03
C THR A 57 5.73 -5.67 13.61
N ASP A 58 7.03 -5.48 13.32
CA ASP A 58 7.50 -5.08 11.98
C ASP A 58 7.07 -6.09 10.90
N THR A 59 7.29 -7.38 11.17
CA THR A 59 6.94 -8.46 10.24
C THR A 59 5.43 -8.53 9.98
N VAL A 60 4.61 -8.34 11.02
CA VAL A 60 3.15 -8.37 10.90
C VAL A 60 2.64 -7.19 10.08
N ILE A 61 3.19 -5.99 10.24
CA ILE A 61 2.79 -4.83 9.44
C ILE A 61 3.20 -5.02 7.97
N VAL A 62 4.36 -5.63 7.70
CA VAL A 62 4.77 -5.99 6.34
C VAL A 62 3.78 -6.97 5.70
N LEU A 63 3.39 -8.03 6.42
CA LEU A 63 2.38 -8.97 5.93
C LEU A 63 1.03 -8.30 5.66
N PHE A 64 0.63 -7.37 6.52
CA PHE A 64 -0.56 -6.55 6.30
C PHE A 64 -0.44 -5.70 5.02
N GLY A 65 0.72 -5.07 4.79
CA GLY A 65 1.02 -4.34 3.55
C GLY A 65 0.95 -5.23 2.31
N LEU A 66 1.41 -6.47 2.38
CA LEU A 66 1.28 -7.45 1.29
C LEU A 66 -0.19 -7.77 0.97
N LEU A 67 -1.04 -7.93 2.00
CA LEU A 67 -2.47 -8.15 1.79
C LEU A 67 -3.16 -6.94 1.18
N VAL A 68 -2.82 -5.73 1.65
CA VAL A 68 -3.32 -4.47 1.08
C VAL A 68 -2.90 -4.32 -0.38
N MET A 69 -1.65 -4.63 -0.71
CA MET A 69 -1.15 -4.66 -2.08
C MET A 69 -1.98 -5.59 -2.97
N ALA A 70 -2.29 -6.80 -2.51
CA ALA A 70 -3.13 -7.73 -3.28
C ALA A 70 -4.51 -7.12 -3.61
N ILE A 71 -5.11 -6.41 -2.66
CA ILE A 71 -6.38 -5.70 -2.86
C ILE A 71 -6.23 -4.58 -3.90
N GLU A 72 -5.15 -3.80 -3.83
CA GLU A 72 -4.86 -2.73 -4.80
C GLU A 72 -4.73 -3.25 -6.23
N ILE A 73 -4.06 -4.40 -6.41
CA ILE A 73 -3.97 -5.06 -7.72
C ILE A 73 -5.37 -5.33 -8.27
N PHE A 74 -6.26 -5.94 -7.47
CA PHE A 74 -7.64 -6.19 -7.92
C PHE A 74 -8.42 -4.90 -8.18
N LYS A 75 -8.20 -3.85 -7.39
CA LYS A 75 -8.83 -2.55 -7.60
C LYS A 75 -8.43 -1.95 -8.95
N SER A 76 -7.14 -2.03 -9.29
CA SER A 76 -6.58 -1.48 -10.54
C SER A 76 -7.15 -2.13 -11.82
N THR A 77 -7.62 -3.39 -11.73
CA THR A 77 -8.23 -4.09 -12.89
C THR A 77 -9.57 -3.49 -13.33
N ARG A 78 -10.23 -2.71 -12.48
CA ARG A 78 -11.50 -2.04 -12.79
C ARG A 78 -11.19 -0.68 -13.42
N SER A 79 -10.70 -0.68 -14.66
CA SER A 79 -10.36 0.56 -15.39
C SER A 79 -11.58 1.49 -15.53
N SER A 80 -11.46 2.70 -14.98
CA SER A 80 -12.37 3.81 -15.26
C SER A 80 -11.56 5.07 -15.60
N VAL A 81 -12.21 6.07 -16.20
CA VAL A 81 -11.63 7.40 -16.53
C VAL A 81 -10.99 8.09 -15.30
N ALA A 82 -11.31 7.65 -14.08
CA ALA A 82 -10.70 8.16 -12.85
C ALA A 82 -9.24 7.72 -12.60
N SER A 83 -8.65 6.83 -13.43
CA SER A 83 -7.36 6.19 -13.14
C SER A 83 -6.14 7.13 -13.01
N VAL A 84 -6.17 8.33 -13.60
CA VAL A 84 -5.04 9.27 -13.50
C VAL A 84 -4.87 9.81 -12.09
N ILE A 85 -5.98 10.12 -11.42
CA ILE A 85 -5.96 10.62 -10.03
C ILE A 85 -5.48 9.50 -9.10
N ASP A 86 -5.96 8.27 -9.32
CA ASP A 86 -5.56 7.11 -8.53
C ASP A 86 -4.04 6.89 -8.59
N HIS A 87 -3.46 6.91 -9.79
CA HIS A 87 -2.01 6.76 -9.97
C HIS A 87 -1.22 7.92 -9.35
N ALA A 88 -1.71 9.15 -9.49
CA ALA A 88 -1.08 10.31 -8.89
C ALA A 88 -1.06 10.21 -7.35
N LEU A 89 -2.18 9.77 -6.74
CA LEU A 89 -2.25 9.56 -5.30
C LEU A 89 -1.33 8.42 -4.84
N SER A 90 -1.29 7.28 -5.55
CA SER A 90 -0.34 6.20 -5.22
C SER A 90 1.11 6.67 -5.35
N THR A 91 1.41 7.52 -6.33
CA THR A 91 2.75 8.11 -6.49
C THR A 91 3.10 9.01 -5.31
N LEU A 92 2.17 9.82 -4.81
CA LEU A 92 2.38 10.63 -3.61
C LEU A 92 2.60 9.77 -2.37
N VAL A 93 1.87 8.67 -2.22
CA VAL A 93 2.06 7.72 -1.11
C VAL A 93 3.46 7.07 -1.19
N PHE A 94 3.90 6.66 -2.39
CA PHE A 94 5.26 6.16 -2.57
C PHE A 94 6.32 7.21 -2.20
N VAL A 95 6.16 8.46 -2.64
CA VAL A 95 7.08 9.54 -2.29
C VAL A 95 7.11 9.76 -0.79
N ALA A 96 5.97 9.71 -0.09
CA ALA A 96 5.93 9.81 1.37
C ALA A 96 6.71 8.68 2.05
N PHE A 97 6.48 7.41 1.64
CA PHE A 97 7.29 6.28 2.11
C PHE A 97 8.79 6.49 1.87
N LEU A 98 9.16 6.91 0.65
CA LEU A 98 10.56 7.11 0.30
C LEU A 98 11.22 8.21 1.13
N LEU A 99 10.55 9.35 1.29
CA LEU A 99 11.06 10.47 2.08
C LEU A 99 11.15 10.11 3.56
N GLU A 100 10.12 9.47 4.13
CA GLU A 100 10.16 9.03 5.52
C GLU A 100 11.29 8.04 5.76
N PHE A 101 11.49 7.06 4.88
CA PHE A 101 12.57 6.08 5.05
C PHE A 101 13.96 6.73 5.08
N VAL A 102 14.17 7.77 4.26
CA VAL A 102 15.45 8.48 4.17
C VAL A 102 15.64 9.48 5.33
N LEU A 103 14.57 10.14 5.77
CA LEU A 103 14.65 11.29 6.66
C LEU A 103 14.28 11.01 8.13
N VAL A 104 13.54 9.93 8.40
CA VAL A 104 12.95 9.65 9.71
C VAL A 104 13.61 8.43 10.35
N ALA A 105 14.41 8.65 11.39
CA ALA A 105 15.16 7.59 12.06
C ALA A 105 14.26 6.50 12.69
N GLN A 106 13.05 6.87 13.12
CA GLN A 106 12.10 5.98 13.79
C GLN A 106 11.60 4.86 12.88
N VAL A 107 11.56 5.08 11.56
CA VAL A 107 11.13 4.09 10.56
C VAL A 107 12.30 3.42 9.83
N GLY A 108 13.54 3.61 10.32
CA GLY A 108 14.76 3.01 9.77
C GLY A 108 14.85 1.49 10.04
N LYS A 109 13.87 0.72 9.56
CA LYS A 109 13.73 -0.72 9.78
C LYS A 109 13.60 -1.46 8.45
N PRO A 110 14.01 -2.75 8.38
CA PRO A 110 13.86 -3.56 7.18
C PRO A 110 12.41 -3.64 6.68
N GLY A 111 11.42 -3.73 7.58
CA GLY A 111 10.02 -3.79 7.18
C GLY A 111 9.53 -2.53 6.48
N PHE A 112 9.92 -1.33 6.94
CA PHE A 112 9.55 -0.09 6.27
C PHE A 112 10.16 0.04 4.87
N LEU A 113 11.39 -0.45 4.67
CA LEU A 113 12.00 -0.51 3.34
C LEU A 113 11.21 -1.44 2.41
N ILE A 114 10.80 -2.62 2.89
CA ILE A 114 9.96 -3.54 2.11
C ILE A 114 8.64 -2.87 1.73
N LEU A 115 7.98 -2.19 2.68
CA LEU A 115 6.74 -1.45 2.42
C LEU A 115 6.96 -0.31 1.43
N THR A 116 8.10 0.37 1.47
CA THR A 116 8.48 1.41 0.49
C THR A 116 8.58 0.81 -0.91
N VAL A 117 9.25 -0.33 -1.05
CA VAL A 117 9.33 -1.06 -2.34
C VAL A 117 7.95 -1.55 -2.78
N LEU A 118 7.12 -2.03 -1.87
CA LEU A 118 5.73 -2.38 -2.20
C LEU A 118 4.97 -1.14 -2.70
N SER A 119 5.06 0.02 -2.06
CA SER A 119 4.40 1.24 -2.56
C SER A 119 4.90 1.67 -3.95
N LEU A 120 6.16 1.40 -4.29
CA LEU A 120 6.67 1.58 -5.65
C LEU A 120 6.02 0.60 -6.63
N LEU A 121 5.86 -0.67 -6.23
CA LEU A 121 5.17 -1.67 -7.05
C LEU A 121 3.70 -1.29 -7.26
N ASP A 122 3.04 -0.66 -6.29
CA ASP A 122 1.66 -0.16 -6.41
C ASP A 122 1.54 0.83 -7.59
N VAL A 123 2.46 1.80 -7.63
CA VAL A 123 2.55 2.77 -8.73
C VAL A 123 2.76 2.08 -10.08
N ILE A 124 3.72 1.15 -10.15
CA ILE A 124 4.04 0.42 -11.40
C ILE A 124 2.84 -0.40 -11.86
N THR A 125 2.19 -1.12 -10.95
CA THR A 125 1.02 -1.94 -11.28
C THR A 125 -0.13 -1.08 -11.77
N GLY A 126 -0.40 0.06 -11.12
CA GLY A 126 -1.42 1.01 -11.55
C GLY A 126 -1.25 1.41 -13.02
N PHE A 127 -0.08 1.93 -13.39
CA PHE A 127 0.19 2.32 -14.78
C PHE A 127 0.14 1.14 -15.76
N THR A 128 0.69 -0.01 -15.36
CA THR A 128 0.74 -1.22 -16.20
C THR A 128 -0.65 -1.70 -16.59
N VAL A 129 -1.61 -1.71 -15.65
CA VAL A 129 -2.98 -2.15 -15.91
C VAL A 129 -3.72 -1.16 -16.80
N THR A 130 -3.59 0.15 -16.58
CA THR A 130 -4.21 1.17 -17.44
C THR A 130 -3.71 1.10 -18.88
N ILE A 131 -2.40 0.94 -19.10
CA ILE A 131 -1.82 0.78 -20.43
C ILE A 131 -2.34 -0.49 -21.10
N SER A 132 -2.42 -1.59 -20.36
CA SER A 132 -2.90 -2.88 -20.88
C SER A 132 -4.37 -2.83 -21.30
N ALA A 133 -5.21 -2.15 -20.52
CA ALA A 133 -6.62 -1.93 -20.86
C ALA A 133 -6.77 -1.11 -22.15
N ALA A 134 -6.06 0.03 -22.26
CA ALA A 134 -6.10 0.88 -23.44
C ALA A 134 -5.66 0.14 -24.73
N ARG A 135 -4.66 -0.75 -24.64
CA ARG A 135 -4.22 -1.58 -25.77
C ARG A 135 -5.29 -2.57 -26.24
N ARG A 136 -6.08 -3.13 -25.33
CA ARG A 136 -7.15 -4.08 -25.67
C ARG A 136 -8.29 -3.38 -26.40
N ASP A 137 -8.66 -2.18 -25.96
CA ASP A 137 -9.76 -1.44 -26.58
C ASP A 137 -9.45 -1.10 -28.05
N VAL A 138 -8.22 -0.73 -28.38
CA VAL A 138 -7.76 -0.48 -29.76
C VAL A 138 -7.79 -1.73 -30.65
N ALA A 139 -7.72 -2.93 -30.07
CA ALA A 139 -7.76 -4.18 -30.81
C ALA A 139 -9.19 -4.62 -31.17
N VAL A 140 -10.21 -4.17 -30.41
CA VAL A 140 -11.62 -4.50 -30.64
C VAL A 140 -12.26 -3.59 -31.71
N ASP A 141 -11.75 -2.37 -31.87
CA ASP A 141 -12.21 -1.38 -32.86
C ASP A 141 -11.62 -1.58 -34.29
N ARG A 142 -10.96 -2.71 -34.56
CA ARG A 142 -10.44 -3.10 -35.89
C ARG A 142 -11.20 -4.29 -36.46
#